data_AF-A0A925FXJ5-F1
#
_entry.id   AF-A0A925FXJ5-F1
#
_cell.length_a   1.000
_cell.length_b   1.000
_cell.length_c   1.000
_cell.angle_alpha   90.00
_cell.angle_beta   90.00
_cell.angle_gamma   90.00
#
_symmetry.space_group_name_H-M   'P 1'
#
loop_
_entity.id
_entity.type
_entity.pdbx_description
1 polymer ?
#
loop_
_entity_poly.entity_id
_entity_poly.type
_entity_poly.pdbx_seq_one_letter_code
_entity_poly.pdbx_strand_id
1 'polypeptide(L)'
;MKTGLTILLLAWFVMLASCTHEPAHQISMLGQYELVGHDTAGRVAFTGTISLISLEGNHLKGRCIITRKEYAPEGLFEKNGGCEGLIEGKKVSFDFAPSLDDGGLLLDGQFVDSRITGTWRLDGFVTSEPLGKFEVVKKDK
;
A
#
# COMPACT_ATOMS: atom_id res chain seq x y z
N MET A 1 -28.19 -29.41 -46.03
CA MET A 1 -28.00 -28.00 -45.63
C MET A 1 -28.05 -27.88 -44.10
N LYS A 2 -26.97 -28.20 -43.38
CA LYS A 2 -26.93 -28.12 -41.90
C LYS A 2 -25.59 -27.60 -41.32
N THR A 3 -24.60 -27.36 -42.18
CA THR A 3 -23.23 -26.98 -41.78
C THR A 3 -22.96 -25.48 -41.76
N GLY A 4 -23.82 -24.66 -42.39
CA GLY A 4 -23.64 -23.20 -42.41
C GLY A 4 -24.05 -22.49 -41.11
N LEU A 5 -25.01 -23.05 -40.38
CA LEU A 5 -25.56 -22.41 -39.17
C LEU A 5 -24.59 -22.49 -37.97
N THR A 6 -23.78 -23.55 -37.90
CA THR A 6 -22.83 -23.79 -36.80
C THR A 6 -21.58 -22.91 -36.87
N ILE A 7 -21.15 -22.52 -38.08
CA ILE A 7 -19.97 -21.64 -38.25
C ILE A 7 -20.29 -20.20 -37.84
N LEU A 8 -21.53 -19.74 -38.10
CA LEU A 8 -21.97 -18.39 -37.73
C LEU A 8 -22.08 -18.21 -36.20
N LEU A 9 -22.47 -19.27 -35.48
CA LEU A 9 -22.56 -19.26 -34.01
C LEU A 9 -21.19 -19.27 -33.33
N LEU A 10 -20.19 -19.93 -33.91
CA LEU A 10 -18.83 -19.93 -33.35
C LEU A 10 -18.15 -18.55 -33.48
N ALA A 11 -18.37 -17.84 -34.58
CA ALA A 11 -17.79 -16.51 -34.78
C ALA A 11 -18.35 -15.47 -33.80
N TRP A 12 -19.60 -15.63 -33.35
CA TRP A 12 -20.22 -14.71 -32.40
C TRP A 12 -19.71 -14.93 -30.96
N PHE A 13 -19.32 -16.15 -30.61
CA PHE A 13 -18.74 -16.45 -29.30
C PHE A 13 -17.30 -15.93 -29.14
N VAL A 14 -16.53 -15.85 -30.23
CA VAL A 14 -15.15 -15.31 -30.20
C VAL A 14 -15.14 -13.77 -30.05
N MET A 15 -16.18 -13.08 -30.52
CA MET A 15 -16.31 -11.62 -30.39
C MET A 15 -16.65 -11.16 -28.96
N LEU A 16 -17.22 -12.02 -28.11
CA LEU A 16 -17.56 -11.69 -26.72
C LEU A 16 -16.41 -11.96 -25.74
N ALA A 17 -15.36 -12.66 -26.16
CA ALA A 17 -14.17 -12.92 -25.35
C ALA A 17 -13.11 -11.81 -25.44
N SER A 18 -13.35 -10.77 -26.25
CA SER A 18 -12.45 -9.63 -26.39
C SER A 18 -13.04 -8.41 -25.70
N CYS A 19 -12.28 -7.87 -24.75
CA CYS A 19 -12.44 -6.58 -24.11
C CYS A 19 -13.43 -6.48 -22.94
N THR A 20 -12.96 -6.92 -21.77
CA THR A 20 -13.00 -6.05 -20.58
C THR A 20 -11.58 -5.80 -20.10
N HIS A 21 -10.78 -5.12 -20.93
CA HIS A 21 -9.63 -4.40 -20.41
C HIS A 21 -10.23 -3.21 -19.67
N GLU A 22 -10.52 -3.38 -18.38
CA GLU A 22 -10.76 -2.23 -17.52
C GLU A 22 -9.55 -1.31 -17.72
N PRO A 23 -9.74 -0.02 -18.06
CA PRO A 23 -8.63 0.91 -18.02
C PRO A 23 -8.19 0.91 -16.56
N ALA A 24 -7.07 0.25 -16.28
CA ALA A 24 -6.41 0.39 -14.99
C ALA A 24 -6.17 1.88 -14.85
N HIS A 25 -6.98 2.53 -14.01
CA HIS A 25 -6.68 3.83 -13.48
C HIS A 25 -5.29 3.67 -12.86
N GLN A 26 -4.25 4.06 -13.62
CA GLN A 26 -2.90 4.14 -13.12
C GLN A 26 -2.93 5.31 -12.14
N ILE A 27 -3.35 5.03 -10.92
CA ILE A 27 -3.10 5.89 -9.78
C ILE A 27 -1.58 6.04 -9.79
N SER A 28 -1.09 7.23 -10.12
CA SER A 28 0.34 7.51 -10.02
C SER A 28 0.74 7.26 -8.57
N MET A 29 1.45 6.16 -8.31
CA MET A 29 1.83 5.75 -6.95
C MET A 29 3.01 6.57 -6.42
N LEU A 30 3.72 7.29 -7.29
CA LEU A 30 4.78 8.19 -6.89
C LEU A 30 4.22 9.53 -6.43
N GLY A 31 4.92 10.17 -5.48
CA GLY A 31 4.52 11.46 -4.94
C GLY A 31 4.70 11.56 -3.43
N GLN A 32 4.09 12.60 -2.86
CA GLN A 32 4.09 12.84 -1.42
C GLN A 32 2.77 12.42 -0.81
N TYR A 33 2.87 11.89 0.39
CA TYR A 33 1.74 11.40 1.16
C TYR A 33 1.85 11.83 2.62
N GLU A 34 0.71 12.11 3.22
CA GLU A 34 0.58 12.21 4.67
C GLU A 34 0.10 10.88 5.24
N LEU A 35 0.69 10.49 6.37
CA LEU A 35 0.44 9.24 7.06
C LEU A 35 -0.06 9.54 8.48
N VAL A 36 -1.10 8.85 8.90
CA VAL A 36 -1.59 8.85 10.29
C VAL A 36 -1.82 7.42 10.74
N GLY A 37 -1.28 7.06 11.89
CA GLY A 37 -1.48 5.76 12.55
C GLY A 37 -2.26 5.91 13.84
N HIS A 38 -3.25 5.05 14.02
CA HIS A 38 -4.09 4.95 15.21
C HIS A 38 -3.86 3.61 15.91
N ASP A 39 -3.86 3.59 17.24
CA ASP A 39 -3.85 2.35 18.02
C ASP A 39 -5.19 1.59 17.94
N THR A 40 -5.29 0.45 18.61
CA THR A 40 -6.52 -0.37 18.67
C THR A 40 -7.69 0.34 19.36
N ALA A 41 -7.43 1.39 20.15
CA ALA A 41 -8.44 2.23 20.77
C ALA A 41 -8.84 3.45 19.91
N GLY A 42 -8.26 3.60 18.71
CA GLY A 42 -8.53 4.70 17.79
C GLY A 42 -7.76 6.00 18.10
N ARG A 43 -6.85 5.99 19.07
CA ARG A 43 -6.03 7.16 19.43
C ARG A 43 -4.85 7.29 18.48
N VAL A 44 -4.47 8.52 18.16
CA VAL A 44 -3.32 8.77 17.27
C VAL A 44 -2.03 8.32 17.96
N ALA A 45 -1.38 7.31 17.39
CA ALA A 45 -0.10 6.76 17.84
C ALA A 45 1.06 7.46 17.13
N PHE A 46 0.92 7.77 15.83
CA PHE A 46 1.94 8.49 15.07
C PHE A 46 1.36 9.26 13.90
N THR A 47 2.16 10.21 13.42
CA THR A 47 1.93 10.92 12.16
C THR A 47 3.21 10.88 11.34
N GLY A 48 3.11 11.05 10.03
CA GLY A 48 4.28 11.02 9.19
C GLY A 48 4.07 11.54 7.79
N THR A 49 5.15 11.51 7.02
CA THR A 49 5.10 11.73 5.58
C THR A 49 5.86 10.63 4.86
N ILE A 50 5.36 10.25 3.69
CA ILE A 50 6.01 9.31 2.79
C ILE A 50 6.24 10.04 1.46
N SER A 51 7.48 10.08 0.99
CA SER A 51 7.83 10.56 -0.33
C SER A 51 8.29 9.37 -1.16
N LEU A 52 7.42 8.87 -2.05
CA LEU A 52 7.73 7.77 -2.97
C LEU A 52 8.40 8.33 -4.21
N ILE A 53 9.65 7.91 -4.45
CA ILE A 53 10.56 8.52 -5.42
C ILE A 53 10.78 7.61 -6.63
N SER A 54 10.84 6.29 -6.43
CA SER A 54 10.98 5.33 -7.53
C SER A 54 10.14 4.08 -7.33
N LEU A 55 9.83 3.44 -8.47
CA LEU A 55 9.18 2.14 -8.57
C LEU A 55 10.00 1.28 -9.54
N GLU A 56 10.63 0.23 -9.03
CA GLU A 56 11.45 -0.72 -9.79
C GLU A 56 10.75 -2.09 -9.77
N GLY A 57 10.04 -2.42 -10.86
CA GLY A 57 9.15 -3.58 -10.86
C GLY A 57 7.98 -3.38 -9.89
N ASN A 58 7.95 -4.17 -8.82
CA ASN A 58 6.98 -4.05 -7.72
C ASN A 58 7.58 -3.43 -6.44
N HIS A 59 8.84 -3.02 -6.46
CA HIS A 59 9.52 -2.42 -5.31
C HIS A 59 9.42 -0.89 -5.34
N LEU A 60 8.83 -0.31 -4.29
CA LEU A 60 8.81 1.12 -4.02
C LEU A 60 10.02 1.51 -3.19
N LYS A 61 10.65 2.63 -3.55
CA LYS A 61 11.68 3.28 -2.73
C LYS A 61 11.30 4.73 -2.46
N GLY A 62 11.58 5.18 -1.24
CA GLY A 62 11.22 6.52 -0.83
C GLY A 62 11.97 7.03 0.39
N ARG A 63 11.55 8.20 0.83
CA ARG A 63 11.96 8.80 2.11
C ARG A 63 10.73 8.93 2.99
N CYS A 64 10.87 8.52 4.24
CA CYS A 64 9.82 8.52 5.22
C CYS A 64 10.22 9.31 6.47
N ILE A 65 9.24 9.99 7.05
CA ILE A 65 9.35 10.65 8.34
C ILE A 65 8.21 10.14 9.22
N ILE A 66 8.54 9.65 10.42
CA ILE A 66 7.59 9.24 11.45
C ILE A 66 7.84 10.07 12.70
N THR A 67 6.77 10.66 13.22
CA THR A 67 6.74 11.39 14.48
C THR A 67 5.83 10.66 15.45
N ARG A 68 6.39 10.23 16.58
CA ARG A 68 5.67 9.55 17.65
C ARG A 68 4.69 10.52 18.32
N LYS A 69 3.53 10.02 18.76
CA LYS A 69 2.57 10.77 19.59
C LYS A 69 2.43 10.16 20.99
N GLU A 70 1.72 10.86 21.86
CA GLU A 70 1.53 10.50 23.28
C GLU A 70 1.11 9.04 23.48
N TYR A 71 0.22 8.51 22.62
CA TYR A 71 -0.35 7.17 22.76
C TYR A 71 0.41 6.08 21.99
N ALA A 72 1.61 6.36 21.46
CA ALA A 72 2.38 5.33 20.78
C ALA A 72 3.02 4.33 21.75
N PRO A 73 3.08 3.04 21.38
CA PRO A 73 3.77 2.02 22.16
C PRO A 73 5.26 2.36 22.31
N GLU A 74 5.88 1.81 23.35
CA GLU A 74 7.30 2.08 23.69
C GLU A 74 8.26 1.71 22.56
N GLY A 75 7.97 0.65 21.80
CA GLY A 75 8.78 0.21 20.67
C GLY A 75 8.64 1.03 19.39
N LEU A 76 7.75 2.03 19.34
CA LEU A 76 7.63 2.89 18.16
C LEU A 76 8.60 4.07 18.29
N PHE A 77 9.61 4.09 17.43
CA PHE A 77 10.59 5.17 17.38
C PHE A 77 10.28 6.19 16.30
N GLU A 78 10.76 7.41 16.50
CA GLU A 78 10.77 8.42 15.43
C GLU A 78 11.71 7.97 14.32
N LYS A 79 11.36 8.33 13.08
CA LYS A 79 12.18 7.99 11.90
C LYS A 79 12.29 9.18 10.98
N ASN A 80 13.47 9.35 10.39
CA ASN A 80 13.69 10.26 9.27
C ASN A 80 14.76 9.64 8.35
N GLY A 81 14.33 8.93 7.31
CA GLY A 81 15.26 8.17 6.50
C GLY A 81 14.62 7.48 5.30
N GLY A 82 15.36 6.54 4.71
CA GLY A 82 14.85 5.68 3.65
C GLY A 82 13.75 4.75 4.15
N CYS A 83 12.82 4.44 3.26
CA CYS A 83 11.82 3.41 3.45
C CYS A 83 11.60 2.69 2.11
N GLU A 84 11.24 1.43 2.21
CA GLU A 84 10.96 0.57 1.06
C GLU A 84 9.55 0.03 1.15
N GLY A 85 9.01 -0.43 0.02
CA GLY A 85 7.71 -1.08 0.00
C GLY A 85 7.57 -2.05 -1.16
N LEU A 86 6.57 -2.91 -1.07
CA LEU A 86 6.21 -3.87 -2.11
C LEU A 86 4.76 -3.64 -2.53
N ILE A 87 4.48 -3.73 -3.83
CA ILE A 87 3.13 -3.64 -4.38
C ILE A 87 2.73 -4.97 -5.01
N GLU A 88 1.56 -5.48 -4.63
CA GLU A 88 0.96 -6.66 -5.26
C GLU A 88 -0.51 -6.37 -5.59
N GLY A 89 -0.77 -5.95 -6.83
CA GLY A 89 -2.09 -5.50 -7.24
C GLY A 89 -2.51 -4.23 -6.49
N LYS A 90 -3.55 -4.35 -5.64
CA LYS A 90 -3.98 -3.25 -4.76
C LYS A 90 -3.31 -3.27 -3.39
N LYS A 91 -2.61 -4.34 -3.03
CA LYS A 91 -1.93 -4.45 -1.74
C LYS A 91 -0.61 -3.71 -1.79
N VAL A 92 -0.26 -3.08 -0.68
CA VAL A 92 1.03 -2.43 -0.51
C VAL A 92 1.53 -2.70 0.91
N SER A 93 2.79 -3.09 1.01
CA SER A 93 3.51 -3.14 2.28
C SER A 93 4.61 -2.09 2.28
N PHE A 94 4.84 -1.45 3.42
CA PHE A 94 5.95 -0.54 3.63
C PHE A 94 6.76 -0.98 4.84
N ASP A 95 8.07 -0.93 4.67
CA ASP A 95 9.06 -1.12 5.71
C ASP A 95 9.83 0.19 5.93
N PHE A 96 9.72 0.72 7.14
CA PHE A 96 10.36 1.96 7.56
C PHE A 96 11.72 1.72 8.22
N ALA A 97 12.17 0.48 8.32
CA ALA A 97 13.48 0.08 8.83
C ALA A 97 14.10 -1.07 8.02
N PRO A 98 14.35 -0.87 6.71
CA PRO A 98 14.94 -1.91 5.86
C PRO A 98 16.37 -2.33 6.26
N SER A 99 17.00 -1.62 7.21
CA SER A 99 18.29 -1.99 7.81
C SER A 99 18.09 -2.79 9.10
N LEU A 100 18.75 -3.94 9.19
CA LEU A 100 18.61 -4.97 10.25
C LEU A 100 18.79 -4.51 11.72
N ASP A 101 19.28 -3.29 11.94
CA ASP A 101 19.59 -2.77 13.29
C ASP A 101 18.46 -1.90 13.89
N ASP A 102 17.44 -1.56 13.11
CA ASP A 102 16.33 -0.69 13.53
C ASP A 102 15.06 -1.55 13.71
N GLY A 103 14.50 -1.62 14.93
CA GLY A 103 13.14 -2.16 15.13
C GLY A 103 12.15 -1.35 14.26
N GLY A 104 11.46 -2.03 13.34
CA GLY A 104 10.81 -1.37 12.21
C GLY A 104 9.33 -1.13 12.35
N LEU A 105 8.84 0.03 11.92
CA LEU A 105 7.41 0.22 11.66
C LEU A 105 7.08 -0.45 10.32
N LEU A 106 6.21 -1.46 10.35
CA LEU A 106 5.68 -2.11 9.15
C LEU A 106 4.24 -1.66 8.93
N LEU A 107 3.92 -1.26 7.70
CA LEU A 107 2.56 -0.91 7.28
C LEU A 107 2.10 -1.90 6.22
N ASP A 108 1.02 -2.61 6.47
CA ASP A 108 0.38 -3.50 5.50
C ASP A 108 -1.00 -2.96 5.16
N GLY A 109 -1.21 -2.58 3.90
CA GLY A 109 -2.45 -1.93 3.48
C GLY A 109 -2.85 -2.20 2.04
N GLN A 110 -3.85 -1.45 1.61
CA GLN A 110 -4.40 -1.54 0.27
C GLN A 110 -4.80 -0.17 -0.26
N PHE A 111 -4.63 0.03 -1.56
CA PHE A 111 -5.16 1.18 -2.28
C PHE A 111 -6.70 1.12 -2.31
N VAL A 112 -7.32 2.15 -1.75
CA VAL A 112 -8.77 2.41 -1.81
C VAL A 112 -8.92 3.83 -2.34
N ASP A 113 -9.31 3.95 -3.60
CA ASP A 113 -9.38 5.22 -4.33
C ASP A 113 -8.04 5.98 -4.30
N SER A 114 -8.00 7.17 -3.71
CA SER A 114 -6.79 8.00 -3.56
C SER A 114 -6.05 7.81 -2.24
N ARG A 115 -6.42 6.79 -1.47
CA ARG A 115 -5.90 6.51 -0.12
C ARG A 115 -5.27 5.13 -0.05
N ILE A 116 -4.35 4.97 0.89
CA ILE A 116 -3.90 3.65 1.33
C ILE A 116 -4.37 3.48 2.76
N THR A 117 -5.12 2.42 3.03
CA THR A 117 -5.60 2.11 4.38
C THR A 117 -5.16 0.71 4.75
N GLY A 118 -4.83 0.50 6.02
CA GLY A 118 -4.35 -0.80 6.45
C GLY A 118 -4.10 -0.90 7.94
N THR A 119 -3.25 -1.85 8.28
CA THR A 119 -2.79 -2.12 9.65
C THR A 119 -1.31 -1.86 9.78
N TRP A 120 -0.88 -1.47 10.98
CA TRP A 120 0.53 -1.31 11.28
C TRP A 120 0.96 -2.19 12.44
N ARG A 121 2.24 -2.54 12.46
CA ARG A 121 2.89 -3.37 13.48
C ARG A 121 4.36 -2.95 13.62
N LEU A 122 5.01 -3.46 14.66
CA LEU A 122 6.44 -3.27 14.88
C LEU A 122 7.16 -4.59 14.59
N ASP A 123 8.16 -4.55 13.72
CA ASP A 123 9.07 -5.66 13.45
C ASP A 123 10.01 -5.88 14.64
N GLY A 124 10.37 -7.14 14.90
CA GLY A 124 11.23 -7.53 16.02
C GLY A 124 10.56 -7.53 17.41
N PHE A 125 9.30 -7.11 17.53
CA PHE A 125 8.50 -7.28 18.75
C PHE A 125 7.66 -8.57 18.66
N VAL A 126 7.52 -9.27 19.79
CA VAL A 126 7.04 -10.66 19.98
C VAL A 126 5.61 -10.95 19.44
N THR A 127 4.93 -9.98 18.83
CA THR A 127 3.57 -10.13 18.32
C THR A 127 3.53 -9.86 16.82
N SER A 128 3.16 -10.87 16.04
CA SER A 128 2.74 -10.71 14.64
C SER A 128 1.40 -9.97 14.50
N GLU A 129 0.77 -9.63 15.62
CA GLU A 129 -0.53 -8.98 15.66
C GLU A 129 -0.43 -7.49 15.30
N PRO A 130 -1.39 -6.97 14.51
CA PRO A 130 -1.56 -5.54 14.29
C PRO A 130 -1.69 -4.75 15.60
N LEU A 131 -0.92 -3.67 15.72
CA LEU A 131 -1.01 -2.72 16.85
C LEU A 131 -2.02 -1.60 16.59
N GLY A 132 -2.55 -1.51 15.38
CA GLY A 132 -3.62 -0.59 15.04
C GLY A 132 -3.85 -0.43 13.54
N LYS A 133 -4.49 0.68 13.16
CA LYS A 133 -4.85 1.01 11.78
C LYS A 133 -4.11 2.25 11.32
N PHE A 134 -3.86 2.36 10.02
CA PHE A 134 -3.29 3.58 9.44
C PHE A 134 -4.05 4.02 8.20
N GLU A 135 -3.89 5.29 7.88
CA GLU A 135 -4.32 5.89 6.63
C GLU A 135 -3.18 6.72 6.03
N VAL A 136 -3.01 6.60 4.72
CA VAL A 136 -2.10 7.41 3.91
C VAL A 136 -2.91 8.11 2.83
N VAL A 137 -2.76 9.43 2.73
CA VAL A 137 -3.47 10.25 1.75
C VAL A 137 -2.45 10.93 0.85
N LYS A 138 -2.61 10.78 -0.46
CA LYS A 138 -1.75 11.47 -1.42
C LYS A 138 -1.98 12.98 -1.33
N LYS A 139 -0.89 13.75 -1.33
CA LYS A 139 -0.95 15.20 -1.40
C LYS A 139 -0.79 15.62 -2.86
N ASP A 140 -1.80 16.32 -3.35
CA ASP A 140 -1.69 17.01 -4.63
C ASP A 140 -0.66 18.14 -4.47
N LYS A 141 0.37 18.11 -5.31
CA LYS A 141 1.31 19.23 -5.46
C LYS A 141 0.86 20.10 -6.62
#